data_AF-A0A7J0GSH7-F1
#
_entry.id   AF-A0A7J0GSH7-F1
#
_cell.length_a   1.000
_cell.length_b   1.000
_cell.length_c   1.000
_cell.angle_alpha   90.00
_cell.angle_beta   90.00
_cell.angle_gamma   90.00
#
_symmetry.space_group_name_H-M   'P 1'
#
loop_
_entity.id
_entity.type
_entity.pdbx_description
1 polymer ?
#
loop_
_entity_poly.entity_id
_entity_poly.type
_entity_poly.pdbx_seq_one_letter_code
_entity_poly.pdbx_strand_id
1 'polypeptide(L)'
;MTEVSNLQFPPFQVKCVEVFKEFYQTITKHRKLSWIYSLGTCNINGKFEAKTIELIVGTYQAAALLLFNASDRLSYSEIKTQLNLADDDLVRLLQSLSCAKYKILTKEPNTRTVTPNDYFEFNPKFTDRMRRIRIPLPPVDERKRVVEDVDKDRRYAIDASVVRIMKSRKVLGHQQLVMECVEQLSRMFKPDFKANQEEDGRSDNP
;
A
#
# COMPACT_ATOMS: atom_id res chain seq x y z
N MET A 1 -5.79 0.43 9.58
CA MET A 1 -4.85 -0.63 10.02
C MET A 1 -4.52 -1.44 8.79
N THR A 2 -3.47 -1.06 8.07
CA THR A 2 -3.05 -1.74 6.84
C THR A 2 -2.57 -3.13 7.21
N GLU A 3 -3.24 -4.16 6.69
CA GLU A 3 -2.77 -5.54 6.78
C GLU A 3 -1.30 -5.56 6.33
N VAL A 4 -0.43 -5.97 7.25
CA VAL A 4 0.98 -6.17 6.95
C VAL A 4 0.98 -7.34 5.97
N SER A 5 1.17 -7.04 4.69
CA SER A 5 1.15 -8.02 3.61
C SER A 5 2.18 -9.08 3.97
N ASN A 6 1.71 -10.27 4.36
CA ASN A 6 2.56 -11.43 4.65
C ASN A 6 3.08 -11.97 3.32
N LEU A 7 3.99 -11.22 2.71
CA LEU A 7 4.68 -11.60 1.50
C LEU A 7 5.57 -12.79 1.82
N GLN A 8 5.34 -13.92 1.14
CA GLN A 8 6.28 -15.03 1.25
C GLN A 8 7.48 -14.73 0.38
N PHE A 9 8.63 -14.56 1.03
CA PHE A 9 9.88 -14.42 0.33
C PHE A 9 10.52 -15.77 0.09
N PRO A 10 11.34 -15.89 -0.96
CA PRO A 10 12.26 -16.99 -1.11
C PRO A 10 13.21 -17.10 0.09
N PRO A 11 13.69 -18.31 0.45
CA PRO A 11 14.33 -18.59 1.74
C PRO A 11 15.52 -17.68 2.08
N PHE A 12 16.27 -17.23 1.06
CA PHE A 12 17.41 -16.34 1.26
C PHE A 12 17.02 -14.96 1.81
N GLN A 13 15.91 -14.38 1.36
CA GLN A 13 15.46 -13.06 1.80
C GLN A 13 14.86 -13.11 3.21
N VAL A 14 14.17 -14.21 3.56
CA VAL A 14 13.64 -14.45 4.92
C VAL A 14 14.77 -14.42 5.95
N LYS A 15 15.89 -15.09 5.66
CA LYS A 15 17.04 -15.16 6.56
C LYS A 15 17.63 -13.78 6.87
N CYS A 16 17.75 -12.91 5.88
CA CYS A 16 18.26 -11.54 6.08
C CYS A 16 17.32 -10.70 6.97
N VAL A 17 16.01 -10.86 6.78
CA VAL A 17 14.98 -10.19 7.59
C VAL A 17 15.03 -10.66 9.04
N GLU A 18 15.21 -11.95 9.27
CA GLU A 18 15.30 -12.55 10.61
C GLU A 18 16.56 -12.11 11.34
N VAL A 19 17.73 -12.18 10.70
CA VAL A 19 19.01 -11.74 11.30
C VAL A 19 18.93 -10.26 11.70
N PHE A 20 18.33 -9.41 10.86
CA PHE A 20 18.16 -8.01 11.20
C PHE A 20 17.15 -7.82 12.34
N LYS A 21 16.07 -8.60 12.37
CA LYS A 21 15.07 -8.55 13.44
C LYS A 21 15.69 -8.92 14.79
N GLU A 22 16.50 -9.98 14.84
CA GLU A 22 17.25 -10.38 16.05
C GLU A 22 18.19 -9.26 16.49
N PHE A 23 19.01 -8.74 15.57
CA PHE A 23 19.89 -7.60 15.85
C PHE A 23 19.12 -6.39 16.41
N TYR A 24 17.99 -6.02 15.80
CA TYR A 24 17.20 -4.86 16.23
C TYR A 24 16.58 -5.05 17.62
N GLN A 25 16.17 -6.27 17.96
CA GLN A 25 15.67 -6.62 19.29
C GLN A 25 16.75 -6.52 20.38
N THR A 26 18.02 -6.77 20.06
CA THR A 26 19.10 -6.60 21.04
C THR A 26 19.30 -5.13 21.44
N ILE A 27 19.08 -4.19 20.52
CA ILE A 27 19.27 -2.75 20.74
C ILE A 27 18.04 -2.09 21.36
N THR A 28 16.84 -2.49 20.93
CA THR A 28 15.59 -1.82 21.35
C THR A 28 14.56 -2.80 21.92
N LYS A 29 14.53 -2.92 23.26
CA LYS A 29 13.64 -3.86 23.97
C LYS A 29 12.16 -3.44 24.01
N HIS A 30 11.84 -2.16 23.79
CA HIS A 30 10.48 -1.63 23.90
C HIS A 30 9.86 -1.21 22.55
N ARG A 31 10.52 -1.49 21.42
CA ARG A 31 10.01 -1.16 20.08
C ARG A 31 9.72 -2.43 19.30
N LYS A 32 8.63 -2.41 18.53
CA LYS A 32 8.27 -3.49 17.61
C LYS A 32 8.64 -3.08 16.19
N LEU A 33 9.44 -3.91 15.52
CA LEU A 33 9.78 -3.72 14.11
C LEU A 33 8.60 -4.20 13.24
N SER A 34 8.13 -3.32 12.36
CA SER A 34 7.11 -3.62 11.35
C SER A 34 7.71 -3.38 9.97
N TRP A 35 7.69 -4.39 9.11
CA TRP A 35 8.20 -4.29 7.75
C TRP A 35 7.11 -3.77 6.81
N ILE A 36 7.46 -2.77 6.00
CA ILE A 36 6.55 -2.18 5.01
C ILE A 36 7.16 -2.41 3.62
N TYR A 37 6.82 -3.54 3.00
CA TYR A 37 7.41 -3.95 1.72
C TYR A 37 6.94 -3.11 0.53
N SER A 38 5.83 -2.39 0.66
CA SER A 38 5.34 -1.46 -0.37
C SER A 38 6.28 -0.27 -0.62
N LEU A 39 7.09 0.11 0.37
CA LEU A 39 8.05 1.21 0.27
C LEU A 39 9.46 0.74 -0.12
N GLY A 40 9.69 -0.57 -0.17
CA GLY A 40 11.00 -1.14 -0.44
C GLY A 40 11.37 -1.08 -1.92
N THR A 41 12.66 -0.86 -2.19
CA THR A 41 13.27 -0.94 -3.52
C THR A 41 14.35 -2.00 -3.53
N CYS A 42 14.48 -2.68 -4.67
CA CYS A 42 15.43 -3.77 -4.87
C CYS A 42 16.10 -3.60 -6.23
N ASN A 43 17.40 -3.89 -6.28
CA ASN A 43 18.17 -3.95 -7.52
C ASN A 43 18.43 -5.42 -7.86
N ILE A 44 17.95 -5.87 -9.02
CA ILE A 44 18.09 -7.26 -9.47
C ILE A 44 18.84 -7.26 -10.79
N ASN A 45 19.82 -8.16 -10.94
CA ASN A 45 20.50 -8.37 -12.21
C ASN A 45 19.77 -9.44 -13.01
N GLY A 46 19.04 -9.04 -14.04
CA GLY A 46 18.40 -9.94 -15.00
C GLY A 46 19.40 -10.37 -16.08
N LYS A 47 19.64 -11.68 -16.20
CA LYS A 47 20.45 -12.26 -17.27
C LYS A 47 19.56 -12.53 -18.49
N PHE A 48 19.54 -11.61 -19.44
CA PHE A 48 18.85 -11.78 -20.73
C PHE A 48 19.84 -12.29 -21.79
N GLU A 49 19.34 -12.92 -22.85
CA GLU A 49 20.17 -13.50 -23.92
C GLU A 49 21.10 -12.47 -24.57
N ALA A 50 20.59 -11.25 -24.79
CA ALA A 50 21.36 -10.18 -25.43
C ALA A 50 22.40 -9.54 -24.50
N LYS A 51 22.04 -9.31 -23.23
CA LYS A 51 22.91 -8.67 -22.22
C LYS A 51 22.32 -8.78 -20.82
N THR A 52 23.17 -8.70 -19.80
CA THR A 52 22.74 -8.50 -18.42
C THR A 52 22.23 -7.07 -18.21
N ILE A 53 21.05 -6.92 -17.60
CA ILE A 53 20.42 -5.64 -17.29
C ILE A 53 20.12 -5.56 -15.79
N GLU A 54 20.49 -4.45 -15.16
CA GLU A 54 20.13 -4.14 -13.77
C GLU A 54 18.71 -3.54 -13.73
N LEU A 55 17.83 -4.19 -12.99
CA LEU A 55 16.42 -3.85 -12.81
C LEU A 55 16.25 -3.23 -11.42
N ILE A 56 15.82 -1.97 -11.37
CA ILE A 56 15.40 -1.30 -10.13
C ILE A 56 13.89 -1.45 -10.02
N VAL A 57 13.44 -2.26 -9.08
CA VAL A 57 12.03 -2.63 -8.90
C VAL A 57 11.61 -2.51 -7.45
N GLY A 58 10.31 -2.46 -7.19
CA GLY A 58 9.78 -2.56 -5.82
C GLY A 58 9.95 -3.97 -5.25
N THR A 59 9.88 -4.11 -3.93
CA THR A 59 10.07 -5.41 -3.25
C THR A 59 9.08 -6.49 -3.73
N TYR A 60 7.81 -6.14 -3.96
CA TYR A 60 6.83 -7.09 -4.51
C TYR A 60 7.20 -7.56 -5.91
N GLN A 61 7.57 -6.63 -6.81
CA GLN A 61 8.01 -6.96 -8.17
C GLN A 61 9.25 -7.86 -8.14
N ALA A 62 10.19 -7.59 -7.23
CA ALA A 62 11.37 -8.42 -7.02
C ALA A 62 11.01 -9.85 -6.60
N ALA A 63 10.11 -10.00 -5.62
CA ALA A 63 9.65 -11.30 -5.16
C ALA A 63 9.00 -12.09 -6.30
N ALA A 64 8.14 -11.44 -7.09
CA ALA A 64 7.50 -12.06 -8.26
C ALA A 64 8.52 -12.53 -9.31
N LEU A 65 9.51 -11.70 -9.65
CA LEU A 65 10.56 -12.07 -10.61
C LEU A 65 11.41 -13.25 -10.10
N LEU A 66 11.64 -13.35 -8.79
CA LEU A 66 12.42 -14.43 -8.21
C LEU A 66 11.71 -15.79 -8.28
N LEU A 67 10.37 -15.82 -8.35
CA LEU A 67 9.61 -17.07 -8.57
C LEU A 67 9.95 -17.69 -9.93
N PHE A 68 10.18 -16.86 -10.95
CA PHE A 68 10.52 -17.34 -12.30
C PHE A 68 11.92 -17.95 -12.40
N ASN A 69 12.76 -17.83 -11.37
CA ASN A 69 14.05 -18.55 -11.34
C ASN A 69 13.87 -20.06 -11.05
N ALA A 70 12.74 -20.48 -10.48
CA ALA A 70 12.42 -21.88 -10.20
C ALA A 70 11.41 -22.49 -11.18
N SER A 71 10.67 -21.65 -11.92
CA SER A 71 9.63 -22.10 -12.85
C SER A 71 9.53 -21.14 -14.03
N ASP A 72 9.64 -21.66 -15.26
CA ASP A 72 9.64 -20.82 -16.47
C ASP A 72 8.27 -20.23 -16.80
N ARG A 73 7.19 -20.91 -16.39
CA ARG A 73 5.79 -20.53 -16.61
C ARG A 73 5.02 -20.62 -15.29
N LEU A 74 4.26 -19.57 -14.97
CA LEU A 74 3.41 -19.51 -13.78
C LEU A 74 2.06 -18.88 -14.14
N SER A 75 0.97 -19.42 -13.59
CA SER A 75 -0.36 -18.83 -13.68
C SER A 75 -0.55 -17.70 -12.68
N TYR A 76 -1.51 -16.80 -12.94
CA TYR A 76 -1.90 -15.77 -11.98
C TYR A 76 -2.25 -16.36 -10.60
N SER A 77 -2.98 -17.49 -10.58
CA SER A 77 -3.41 -18.15 -9.34
C SER A 77 -2.23 -18.66 -8.51
N GLU A 78 -1.23 -19.27 -9.15
CA GLU A 78 -0.02 -19.77 -8.47
C GLU A 78 0.81 -18.62 -7.90
N ILE A 79 0.99 -17.54 -8.68
CA ILE A 79 1.72 -16.35 -8.22
C ILE A 79 0.98 -15.72 -7.03
N LYS A 80 -0.36 -15.67 -7.07
CA LYS A 80 -1.17 -15.18 -5.95
C LYS A 80 -0.98 -16.02 -4.70
N THR A 81 -1.05 -17.34 -4.80
CA THR A 81 -0.88 -18.25 -3.67
C THR A 81 0.53 -18.18 -3.09
N GLN A 82 1.55 -18.09 -3.95
CA GLN A 82 2.94 -18.02 -3.50
C GLN A 82 3.27 -16.65 -2.86
N LEU A 83 2.87 -15.53 -3.47
CA LEU A 83 3.18 -14.21 -2.91
C LEU A 83 2.21 -13.76 -1.82
N ASN A 84 1.03 -14.37 -1.73
CA ASN A 84 -0.03 -14.02 -0.78
C ASN A 84 -0.39 -12.52 -0.82
N LEU A 85 -0.62 -12.01 -2.03
CA LEU A 85 -0.98 -10.61 -2.30
C LEU A 85 -2.47 -10.46 -2.61
N ALA A 86 -3.00 -9.27 -2.32
CA ALA A 86 -4.33 -8.87 -2.74
C ALA A 86 -4.41 -8.76 -4.28
N ASP A 87 -5.58 -9.05 -4.84
CA ASP A 87 -5.78 -9.08 -6.31
C ASP A 87 -5.40 -7.76 -6.98
N ASP A 88 -5.80 -6.63 -6.38
CA ASP A 88 -5.51 -5.28 -6.89
C ASP A 88 -3.99 -5.01 -6.99
N ASP A 89 -3.24 -5.39 -5.97
CA ASP A 89 -1.78 -5.22 -5.94
C ASP A 89 -1.09 -6.15 -6.92
N LEU A 90 -1.56 -7.41 -7.03
CA LEU A 90 -1.01 -8.40 -7.93
C LEU A 90 -1.25 -8.04 -9.39
N VAL A 91 -2.46 -7.59 -9.75
CA VAL A 91 -2.80 -7.11 -11.11
C VAL A 91 -1.87 -5.96 -11.49
N ARG A 92 -1.72 -4.98 -10.61
CA ARG A 92 -0.85 -3.81 -10.84
C ARG A 92 0.62 -4.20 -11.01
N LEU A 93 1.10 -5.13 -10.18
CA LEU A 93 2.44 -5.68 -10.28
C LEU A 93 2.65 -6.39 -11.61
N LEU A 94 1.77 -7.33 -11.98
CA LEU A 94 1.92 -8.12 -13.20
C LEU A 94 1.80 -7.25 -14.44
N GLN A 95 0.89 -6.26 -14.43
CA GLN A 95 0.77 -5.27 -15.49
C GLN A 95 2.06 -4.49 -15.70
N SER A 96 2.76 -4.12 -14.61
CA SER A 96 4.03 -3.39 -14.67
C SER A 96 5.18 -4.18 -15.30
N LEU A 97 5.16 -5.52 -15.15
CA LEU A 97 6.22 -6.42 -15.62
C LEU A 97 5.94 -7.03 -17.02
N SER A 98 4.68 -7.07 -17.45
CA SER A 98 4.27 -7.75 -18.69
C SER A 98 3.64 -6.84 -19.76
N CYS A 99 2.73 -5.95 -19.36
CA CYS A 99 1.92 -5.17 -20.30
C CYS A 99 2.46 -3.76 -20.54
N ALA A 100 3.28 -3.25 -19.62
CA ALA A 100 3.79 -1.88 -19.65
C ALA A 100 4.96 -1.70 -20.64
N LYS A 101 5.74 -0.64 -20.45
CA LYS A 101 6.90 -0.29 -21.28
C LYS A 101 7.96 -1.40 -21.32
N TYR A 102 8.16 -2.10 -20.20
CA TYR A 102 9.20 -3.10 -20.02
C TYR A 102 8.57 -4.50 -19.95
N LYS A 103 8.57 -5.21 -21.09
CA LYS A 103 7.97 -6.55 -21.23
C LYS A 103 8.95 -7.65 -20.79
N ILE A 104 9.25 -7.65 -19.49
CA ILE A 104 10.14 -8.64 -18.87
C ILE A 104 9.46 -10.00 -18.77
N LEU A 105 8.14 -9.99 -18.57
CA LEU A 105 7.31 -11.18 -18.63
C LEU A 105 6.47 -11.16 -19.91
N THR A 106 6.40 -12.28 -20.60
CA THR A 106 5.42 -12.54 -21.66
C THR A 106 4.13 -13.04 -21.05
N LYS A 107 3.00 -12.53 -21.54
CA LYS A 107 1.67 -12.92 -21.05
C LYS A 107 0.89 -13.65 -22.14
N GLU A 108 0.23 -14.74 -21.77
CA GLU A 108 -0.72 -15.46 -22.61
C GLU A 108 -2.12 -15.45 -21.95
N PRO A 109 -3.16 -14.92 -22.61
CA PRO A 109 -3.17 -14.23 -23.92
C PRO A 109 -2.55 -12.82 -23.83
N ASN A 110 -1.93 -12.33 -24.92
CA ASN A 110 -1.29 -11.00 -24.96
C ASN A 110 -2.31 -9.85 -25.01
N THR A 111 -2.95 -9.58 -23.88
CA THR A 111 -3.91 -8.48 -23.70
C THR A 111 -3.37 -7.43 -22.73
N ARG A 112 -3.91 -6.20 -22.80
CA ARG A 112 -3.46 -5.06 -21.99
C ARG A 112 -3.93 -5.10 -20.52
N THR A 113 -4.83 -6.03 -20.21
CA THR A 113 -5.47 -6.20 -18.89
C THR A 113 -5.09 -7.55 -18.31
N VAL A 114 -4.64 -7.61 -17.07
CA VAL A 114 -4.33 -8.88 -16.39
C VAL A 114 -5.62 -9.51 -15.85
N THR A 115 -5.84 -10.77 -16.15
CA THR A 115 -6.97 -11.57 -15.68
C THR A 115 -6.50 -12.78 -14.89
N PRO A 116 -7.33 -13.36 -13.99
CA PRO A 116 -6.93 -14.49 -13.14
C PRO A 116 -6.62 -15.80 -13.88
N ASN A 117 -7.00 -15.91 -15.16
CA ASN A 117 -6.72 -17.09 -15.99
C ASN A 117 -5.48 -16.91 -16.88
N ASP A 118 -4.76 -15.79 -16.75
CA ASP A 118 -3.58 -15.51 -17.55
C ASP A 118 -2.37 -16.31 -17.07
N TYR A 119 -1.52 -16.66 -18.03
CA TYR A 119 -0.20 -17.25 -17.79
C TYR A 119 0.89 -16.24 -18.07
N PHE A 120 1.94 -16.32 -17.27
CA PHE A 120 3.13 -15.47 -17.36
C PHE A 120 4.36 -16.35 -17.55
N GLU A 121 5.25 -15.92 -18.43
CA GLU A 121 6.52 -16.56 -18.72
C GLU A 121 7.63 -15.51 -18.71
N PHE A 122 8.86 -15.92 -18.35
CA PHE A 122 10.01 -15.04 -18.46
C PHE A 122 10.37 -14.79 -19.93
N ASN A 123 10.64 -13.54 -20.31
CA ASN A 123 11.02 -13.18 -21.68
C ASN A 123 12.55 -13.05 -21.82
N PRO A 124 13.26 -14.10 -22.26
CA PRO A 124 14.73 -14.06 -22.40
C PRO A 124 15.21 -13.12 -23.52
N LYS A 125 14.33 -12.80 -24.49
CA LYS A 125 14.62 -11.94 -25.65
C LYS A 125 14.49 -10.45 -25.36
N PHE A 126 14.11 -10.07 -24.13
CA PHE A 126 13.98 -8.68 -23.75
C PHE A 126 15.34 -7.95 -23.83
N THR A 127 15.33 -6.75 -24.41
CA THR A 127 16.49 -5.87 -24.48
C THR A 127 16.07 -4.42 -24.37
N ASP A 128 16.94 -3.59 -23.79
CA ASP A 128 16.78 -2.14 -23.70
C ASP A 128 18.08 -1.46 -24.15
N ARG A 129 18.06 -0.16 -24.44
CA ARG A 129 19.30 0.60 -24.72
C ARG A 129 20.11 0.79 -23.43
N MET A 130 19.43 1.08 -22.32
CA MET A 130 20.05 1.26 -21.02
C MET A 130 20.46 -0.08 -20.40
N ARG A 131 21.54 -0.08 -19.61
CA ARG A 131 21.97 -1.25 -18.82
C ARG A 131 21.33 -1.29 -17.43
N ARG A 132 20.75 -0.17 -16.99
CA ARG A 132 20.08 0.00 -15.72
C ARG A 132 18.73 0.66 -15.97
N ILE A 133 17.65 -0.04 -15.64
CA ILE A 133 16.28 0.44 -15.87
C ILE A 133 15.49 0.42 -14.57
N ARG A 134 14.62 1.42 -14.38
CA ARG A 134 13.68 1.47 -13.27
C ARG A 134 12.29 1.16 -13.76
N ILE A 135 11.62 0.21 -13.14
CA ILE A 135 10.28 -0.22 -13.53
C ILE A 135 9.30 0.36 -12.52
N PRO A 136 8.56 1.42 -12.88
CA PRO A 136 7.59 2.01 -11.98
C PRO A 136 6.39 1.08 -11.83
N LEU A 137 5.84 1.01 -10.62
CA LEU A 137 4.49 0.50 -10.41
C LEU A 137 3.48 1.56 -10.91
N PRO A 138 2.38 1.15 -11.55
CA PRO A 138 1.28 2.05 -11.84
C PRO A 138 0.83 2.77 -10.55
N PRO A 139 0.48 4.07 -10.62
CA PRO A 139 0.01 4.79 -9.45
C PRO A 139 -1.30 4.16 -8.93
N VAL A 140 -1.42 4.06 -7.62
CA VAL A 140 -2.67 3.67 -6.95
C VAL A 140 -3.47 4.94 -6.71
N ASP A 141 -4.76 4.95 -7.05
CA ASP A 141 -5.64 6.08 -6.72
C ASP A 141 -6.09 5.98 -5.25
N GLU A 142 -5.18 6.34 -4.35
CA GLU A 142 -5.43 6.32 -2.90
C GLU A 142 -6.27 7.51 -2.41
N ARG A 143 -6.66 8.42 -3.31
CA ARG A 143 -7.35 9.67 -2.96
C ARG A 143 -8.58 9.43 -2.08
N LYS A 144 -9.37 8.39 -2.37
CA LYS A 144 -10.56 8.06 -1.58
C LYS A 144 -10.22 7.67 -0.15
N ARG A 145 -9.22 6.80 0.04
CA ARG A 145 -8.78 6.36 1.39
C ARG A 145 -8.23 7.54 2.20
N VAL A 146 -7.41 8.38 1.57
CA VAL A 146 -6.85 9.58 2.21
C VAL A 146 -7.96 10.54 2.65
N VAL A 147 -8.98 10.75 1.81
CA VAL A 147 -10.13 11.60 2.16
C VAL A 147 -10.91 11.01 3.34
N GLU A 148 -11.18 9.71 3.34
CA GLU A 148 -11.88 9.04 4.45
C GLU A 148 -11.12 9.14 5.78
N ASP A 149 -9.80 8.98 5.76
CA ASP A 149 -8.97 9.10 6.96
C ASP A 149 -8.91 10.54 7.46
N VAL A 150 -8.82 11.53 6.57
CA VAL A 150 -8.93 12.95 6.92
C VAL A 150 -10.26 13.26 7.57
N ASP A 151 -11.37 12.71 7.07
CA ASP A 151 -12.69 12.94 7.65
C ASP A 151 -12.87 12.28 9.01
N LYS A 152 -12.24 11.14 9.28
CA LYS A 152 -12.18 10.54 10.63
C LYS A 152 -11.38 11.41 11.59
N ASP A 153 -10.20 11.89 11.17
CA ASP A 153 -9.35 12.75 11.99
C ASP A 153 -10.05 14.08 12.35
N ARG A 154 -10.84 14.63 11.42
CA ARG A 154 -11.69 15.80 11.69
C ARG A 154 -12.71 15.54 12.79
N ARG A 155 -13.37 14.38 12.79
CA ARG A 155 -14.34 14.00 13.85
C ARG A 155 -13.66 13.94 15.21
N TYR A 156 -12.52 13.25 15.31
CA TYR A 156 -11.77 13.18 16.56
C TYR A 156 -11.27 14.55 17.05
N ALA A 157 -10.85 15.42 16.13
CA ALA A 157 -10.47 16.78 16.47
C ALA A 157 -11.66 17.60 17.02
N ILE A 158 -12.85 17.45 16.43
CA ILE A 158 -14.09 18.08 16.93
C ILE A 158 -14.40 17.61 18.34
N ASP A 159 -14.44 16.29 18.58
CA ASP A 159 -14.73 15.72 19.89
C ASP A 159 -13.73 16.20 20.95
N ALA A 160 -12.44 16.17 20.63
CA ALA A 160 -11.39 16.64 21.53
C ALA A 160 -11.52 18.14 21.85
N SER A 161 -11.91 18.96 20.87
CA SER A 161 -12.17 20.39 21.07
C SER A 161 -13.40 20.63 21.96
N VAL A 162 -14.50 19.90 21.73
CA VAL A 162 -15.70 19.99 22.57
C VAL A 162 -15.39 19.61 24.02
N VAL A 163 -14.69 18.50 24.24
CA VAL A 163 -14.28 18.06 25.59
C VAL A 163 -13.39 19.10 26.26
N ARG A 164 -12.45 19.71 25.53
CA ARG A 164 -11.57 20.76 26.07
C ARG A 164 -12.34 22.01 26.50
N ILE A 165 -13.30 22.47 25.69
CA ILE A 165 -14.14 23.63 26.02
C ILE A 165 -15.03 23.32 27.23
N MET A 166 -15.71 22.16 27.21
CA MET A 166 -16.62 21.75 28.27
C MET A 166 -15.90 21.49 29.60
N LYS A 167 -14.67 20.95 29.58
CA LYS A 167 -13.82 20.82 30.77
C LYS A 167 -13.49 22.16 31.43
N SER A 168 -13.30 23.22 30.65
CA SER A 168 -12.95 24.57 31.14
C SER A 168 -14.18 25.34 31.62
N ARG A 169 -15.25 25.35 30.81
CA ARG A 169 -16.46 26.16 31.06
C ARG A 169 -17.48 25.49 31.97
N LYS A 170 -17.47 24.16 32.08
CA LYS A 170 -18.41 23.29 32.83
C LYS A 170 -19.88 23.34 32.34
N VAL A 171 -20.39 24.52 32.01
CA VAL A 171 -21.73 24.75 31.43
C VAL A 171 -21.57 25.82 30.35
N LEU A 172 -22.11 25.56 29.16
CA LEU A 172 -22.09 26.49 28.04
C LEU A 172 -23.31 26.25 27.14
N GLY A 173 -23.92 27.31 26.62
CA GLY A 173 -25.03 27.16 25.68
C GLY A 173 -24.57 26.54 24.36
N HIS A 174 -25.41 25.70 23.74
CA HIS A 174 -25.05 24.96 22.53
C HIS A 174 -24.47 25.85 21.42
N GLN A 175 -25.11 26.99 21.13
CA GLN A 175 -24.63 27.93 20.11
C GLN A 175 -23.25 28.52 20.42
N GLN A 176 -22.98 28.83 21.70
CA GLN A 176 -21.69 29.34 22.14
C GLN A 176 -20.59 28.27 22.06
N LEU A 177 -20.93 27.02 22.41
CA LEU A 177 -20.05 25.87 22.27
C LEU A 177 -19.65 25.63 20.81
N VAL A 178 -20.62 25.69 19.89
CA VAL A 178 -20.36 25.54 18.45
C VAL A 178 -19.43 26.64 17.95
N MET A 179 -19.68 27.91 18.31
CA MET A 179 -18.81 29.03 17.89
C MET A 179 -17.37 28.89 18.42
N GLU A 180 -17.19 28.59 19.72
CA GLU A 180 -15.85 28.39 20.29
C GLU A 180 -15.14 27.18 19.64
N CYS A 181 -15.89 26.12 19.31
CA CYS A 181 -15.35 24.94 18.62
C CYS A 181 -14.88 25.29 17.20
N VAL A 182 -15.68 26.05 16.43
CA VAL A 182 -15.31 26.54 15.09
C VAL A 182 -14.03 27.37 15.16
N GLU A 183 -13.96 28.30 16.12
CA GLU A 183 -12.81 29.19 16.27
C GLU A 183 -11.52 28.40 16.54
N GLN A 184 -11.56 27.43 17.46
CA GLN A 184 -10.40 26.57 17.76
C GLN A 184 -9.96 25.71 16.57
N LEU A 185 -10.91 25.19 15.79
CA LEU A 185 -10.63 24.27 14.68
C LEU A 185 -10.31 24.98 13.35
N SER A 186 -10.67 26.26 13.22
CA SER A 186 -10.52 27.07 11.99
C SER A 186 -9.09 27.12 11.44
N ARG A 187 -8.09 26.94 12.31
CA ARG A 187 -6.67 26.87 11.94
C ARG A 187 -6.26 25.55 11.28
N MET A 188 -7.05 24.49 11.44
CA MET A 188 -6.78 23.15 10.91
C MET A 188 -7.69 22.80 9.74
N PHE A 189 -8.98 23.11 9.83
CA PHE A 189 -9.96 22.91 8.75
C PHE A 189 -11.17 23.80 8.96
N LYS A 190 -11.96 24.01 7.89
CA LYS A 190 -13.30 24.60 8.02
C LYS A 190 -14.27 23.49 8.43
N PRO A 191 -14.77 23.48 9.67
CA PRO A 191 -15.68 22.43 10.10
C PRO A 191 -17.05 22.67 9.46
N ASP A 192 -17.63 21.65 8.84
CA ASP A 192 -18.99 21.70 8.28
C ASP A 192 -19.94 20.99 9.25
N PHE A 193 -20.82 21.75 9.92
CA PHE A 193 -21.60 21.26 11.07
C PHE A 193 -22.93 20.60 10.69
N LYS A 194 -23.22 20.38 9.40
CA LYS A 194 -24.50 19.78 8.97
C LYS A 194 -24.69 18.31 9.36
N ALA A 195 -23.65 17.60 9.82
CA ALA A 195 -23.71 16.16 10.07
C ALA A 195 -24.09 15.75 11.52
N ASN A 196 -24.18 16.69 12.47
CA ASN A 196 -24.41 16.35 13.89
C ASN A 196 -25.87 16.57 14.36
N GLN A 197 -26.79 16.95 13.45
CA GLN A 197 -28.22 17.11 13.79
C GLN A 197 -29.09 15.90 13.39
N GLU A 198 -28.58 14.95 12.60
CA GLU A 198 -29.42 13.87 12.06
C GLU A 198 -29.51 12.60 12.93
N GLU A 199 -28.62 12.39 13.91
CA GLU A 199 -28.70 11.21 14.79
C GLU A 199 -29.51 11.43 16.08
N ASP A 200 -29.61 12.66 16.59
CA ASP A 200 -30.31 12.94 17.85
C ASP A 200 -31.83 13.23 17.66
N GLY A 201 -32.31 13.24 16.42
CA GLY A 201 -33.70 13.56 16.07
C GLY A 201 -34.63 12.36 15.86
N ARG A 202 -34.18 11.12 16.11
CA ARG A 202 -34.96 9.90 15.80
C ARG A 202 -35.37 9.06 17.01
N SER A 203 -35.05 9.49 18.22
CA SER A 203 -35.50 8.87 19.47
C SER A 203 -36.26 9.90 20.30
N ASP A 204 -37.47 10.22 19.87
CA ASP A 204 -38.59 10.60 20.74
C ASP A 204 -39.79 10.98 19.86
N ASN A 205 -40.67 10.01 19.63
CA ASN A 205 -42.06 10.33 19.36
C ASN A 205 -42.92 9.29 20.09
N PRO A 206 -43.91 9.71 20.91
CA PRO A 206 -44.72 8.83 21.74
C PRO A 206 -45.65 7.92 20.94
#